data_AF-A0A059X6H2-F1
#
_entry.id   AF-A0A059X6H2-F1
#
_cell.length_a   1.000
_cell.length_b   1.000
_cell.length_c   1.000
_cell.angle_alpha   90.00
_cell.angle_beta   90.00
_cell.angle_gamma   90.00
#
_symmetry.space_group_name_H-M   'P 1'
#
loop_
_entity.id
_entity.type
_entity.pdbx_description
1 polymer ?
#
loop_
_entity_poly.entity_id
_entity_poly.type
_entity_poly.pdbx_seq_one_letter_code
_entity_poly.pdbx_strand_id
1 'polypeptide(L)'
;MEAFIPEHIPSLTDGSVLVVTSKIVALAEERTAKVEDHEKLIRSESDLAIRTKYNWLTLKDGMVMSSAGIDESNANGKLILLPKDSFKAAEMLRYSLMARYRLTKLGVIITDSRVFPLRVGAMGAAIGYAGFHGLKDYRGTPDIFGRKIQITRSNVPDALAAAAVHLMGEGSEQRPLCVIEDAQVEFSDSVDRNELRISAADDLYKPLFDTLK
;
A
#
# COMPACT_ATOMS: atom_id res chain seq x y z
N MET A 1 -14.59 6.09 -8.85
CA MET A 1 -14.27 4.83 -8.16
C MET A 1 -15.51 4.09 -7.68
N GLU A 2 -16.47 4.78 -7.04
CA GLU A 2 -17.69 4.18 -6.46
C GLU A 2 -18.58 3.40 -7.43
N ALA A 3 -18.61 3.76 -8.72
CA ALA A 3 -19.33 2.99 -9.75
C ALA A 3 -18.47 1.89 -10.39
N PHE A 4 -17.17 2.14 -10.55
CA PHE A 4 -16.24 1.23 -11.22
C PHE A 4 -16.05 -0.09 -10.45
N ILE A 5 -15.83 -0.02 -9.13
CA ILE A 5 -15.63 -1.22 -8.32
C ILE A 5 -16.86 -2.13 -8.39
N PRO A 6 -18.10 -1.65 -8.19
CA PRO A 6 -19.27 -2.54 -8.26
C PRO A 6 -19.64 -3.07 -9.64
N GLU A 7 -19.20 -2.41 -10.70
CA GLU A 7 -19.32 -2.96 -12.05
C GLU A 7 -18.42 -4.19 -12.24
N HIS A 8 -17.22 -4.17 -11.65
CA HIS A 8 -16.22 -5.22 -11.81
C HIS A 8 -16.23 -6.27 -10.69
N ILE A 9 -16.78 -5.92 -9.53
CA ILE A 9 -16.94 -6.78 -8.34
C ILE A 9 -18.44 -6.79 -8.01
N PRO A 10 -19.27 -7.57 -8.73
CA PRO A 10 -20.73 -7.50 -8.60
C PRO A 10 -21.23 -7.98 -7.22
N SER A 11 -20.44 -8.81 -6.53
CA SER A 11 -20.70 -9.26 -5.17
C SER A 11 -19.44 -9.22 -4.33
N LEU A 12 -19.60 -8.91 -3.05
CA LEU A 12 -18.53 -8.91 -2.06
C LEU A 12 -19.07 -9.57 -0.79
N THR A 13 -18.30 -10.46 -0.18
CA THR A 13 -18.71 -11.22 0.99
C THR A 13 -18.30 -10.50 2.27
N ASP A 14 -19.10 -10.64 3.33
CA ASP A 14 -18.78 -10.07 4.65
C ASP A 14 -17.48 -10.71 5.18
N GLY A 15 -16.56 -9.88 5.66
CA GLY A 15 -15.24 -10.35 6.10
C GLY A 15 -14.20 -10.45 4.97
N SER A 16 -14.53 -10.03 3.75
CA SER A 16 -13.55 -9.88 2.67
C SER A 16 -12.57 -8.72 2.92
N VAL A 17 -11.41 -8.79 2.26
CA VAL A 17 -10.48 -7.68 2.07
C VAL A 17 -10.40 -7.35 0.58
N LEU A 18 -10.82 -6.14 0.21
CA LEU A 18 -10.66 -5.62 -1.14
C LEU A 18 -9.30 -4.92 -1.27
N VAL A 19 -8.50 -5.35 -2.23
CA VAL A 19 -7.22 -4.74 -2.58
C VAL A 19 -7.38 -3.97 -3.88
N VAL A 20 -6.91 -2.72 -3.90
CA VAL A 20 -7.05 -1.76 -5.01
C VAL A 20 -5.69 -1.16 -5.31
N THR A 21 -5.24 -1.21 -6.56
CA THR A 21 -3.99 -0.53 -6.94
C THR A 21 -4.12 1.00 -6.79
N SER A 22 -3.04 1.63 -6.32
CA SER A 22 -2.84 3.09 -6.22
C SER A 22 -3.20 3.79 -7.53
N LYS A 23 -2.88 3.18 -8.68
CA LYS A 23 -3.00 3.78 -10.00
C LYS A 23 -4.42 4.18 -10.34
N ILE A 24 -5.41 3.30 -10.13
CA ILE A 24 -6.81 3.64 -10.45
C ILE A 24 -7.40 4.64 -9.45
N VAL A 25 -6.91 4.64 -8.20
CA VAL A 25 -7.30 5.64 -7.19
C VAL A 25 -6.75 7.01 -7.57
N ALA A 26 -5.47 7.09 -7.93
CA ALA A 26 -4.82 8.30 -8.39
C ALA A 26 -5.46 8.86 -9.66
N LEU A 27 -5.80 8.01 -10.63
CA LEU A 27 -6.53 8.42 -11.84
C LEU A 27 -7.92 8.98 -11.50
N ALA A 28 -8.64 8.37 -10.55
CA ALA A 28 -9.94 8.89 -10.10
C ALA A 28 -9.81 10.23 -9.34
N GLU A 29 -8.65 10.53 -8.79
CA GLU A 29 -8.32 11.81 -8.15
C GLU A 29 -7.64 12.82 -9.12
N GLU A 30 -7.55 12.47 -10.41
CA GLU A 30 -6.89 13.24 -11.46
C GLU A 30 -5.42 13.57 -11.17
N ARG A 31 -4.73 12.68 -10.44
CA ARG A 31 -3.32 12.79 -10.06
C ARG A 31 -2.38 12.45 -11.22
N THR A 32 -2.49 13.21 -12.31
CA THR A 32 -1.63 13.06 -13.50
C THR A 32 -0.85 14.34 -13.81
N ALA A 33 0.31 14.18 -14.45
CA ALA A 33 1.16 15.30 -14.86
C ALA A 33 1.87 15.02 -16.19
N LYS A 34 2.56 16.04 -16.73
CA LYS A 34 3.39 15.87 -17.92
C LYS A 34 4.73 15.24 -17.56
N VAL A 35 5.28 14.44 -18.47
CA VAL A 35 6.59 13.78 -18.29
C VAL A 35 7.74 14.77 -18.05
N GLU A 36 7.66 15.97 -18.65
CA GLU A 36 8.66 17.04 -18.44
C GLU A 36 8.80 17.50 -16.98
N ASP A 37 7.76 17.31 -16.15
CA ASP A 37 7.76 17.69 -14.74
C ASP A 37 8.31 16.59 -13.80
N HIS A 38 8.76 15.44 -14.32
CA HIS A 38 9.04 14.24 -13.52
C HIS A 38 10.01 14.48 -12.35
N GLU A 39 11.21 15.00 -12.60
CA GLU A 39 12.19 15.24 -11.53
C GLU A 39 11.70 16.28 -10.51
N LYS A 40 11.04 17.34 -10.99
CA LYS A 40 10.48 18.38 -10.13
C LYS A 40 9.44 17.79 -9.18
N LEU A 41 8.57 16.93 -9.71
CA LEU A 41 7.51 16.28 -8.93
C LEU A 41 8.07 15.27 -7.94
N ILE A 42 9.05 14.44 -8.31
CA ILE A 42 9.73 13.53 -7.38
C ILE A 42 10.23 14.29 -6.16
N ARG A 43 10.87 15.43 -6.37
CA ARG A 43 11.41 16.26 -5.29
C ARG A 43 10.33 16.93 -4.45
N SER A 44 9.25 17.42 -5.07
CA SER A 44 8.16 18.08 -4.33
C SER A 44 7.22 17.11 -3.61
N GLU A 45 7.16 15.86 -4.05
CA GLU A 45 6.28 14.81 -3.50
C GLU A 45 6.98 13.93 -2.44
N SER A 46 8.25 14.19 -2.15
CA SER A 46 9.06 13.40 -1.21
C SER A 46 9.68 14.27 -0.13
N ASP A 47 9.81 13.70 1.08
CA ASP A 47 10.57 14.30 2.19
C ASP A 47 12.09 14.21 1.94
N LEU A 48 12.53 13.19 1.20
CA LEU A 48 13.90 12.96 0.78
C LEU A 48 13.92 12.42 -0.66
N ALA A 49 14.83 12.89 -1.49
CA ALA A 49 15.03 12.39 -2.85
C ALA A 49 16.52 12.32 -3.20
N ILE A 50 17.02 11.10 -3.41
CA ILE A 50 18.43 10.81 -3.73
C ILE A 50 18.51 10.21 -5.13
N ARG A 51 19.29 10.82 -6.01
CA ARG A 51 19.50 10.28 -7.36
C ARG A 51 20.37 9.02 -7.28
N THR A 52 19.93 7.95 -7.91
CA THR A 52 20.70 6.71 -8.09
C THR A 52 21.04 6.51 -9.56
N LYS A 53 21.81 5.46 -9.87
CA LYS A 53 22.16 5.07 -11.25
C LYS A 53 20.92 4.79 -12.11
N TYR A 54 19.88 4.21 -11.53
CA TYR A 54 18.72 3.71 -12.27
C TYR A 54 17.50 4.62 -12.13
N ASN A 55 17.26 5.13 -10.92
CA ASN A 55 16.12 6.00 -10.64
C ASN A 55 16.36 6.88 -9.41
N TRP A 56 15.31 7.38 -8.75
CA TRP A 56 15.40 8.09 -7.48
C TRP A 56 15.03 7.19 -6.30
N LEU A 57 15.84 7.21 -5.24
CA LEU A 57 15.47 6.68 -3.94
C LEU A 57 14.79 7.80 -3.15
N THR A 58 13.55 7.58 -2.74
CA THR A 58 12.74 8.61 -2.07
C THR A 58 12.17 8.13 -0.74
N LEU A 59 11.99 9.06 0.19
CA LEU A 59 11.12 8.89 1.36
C LEU A 59 9.84 9.69 1.12
N LYS A 60 8.70 9.02 1.08
CA LYS A 60 7.38 9.64 0.94
C LYS A 60 6.40 8.98 1.91
N ASP A 61 5.65 9.78 2.65
CA ASP A 61 4.63 9.30 3.60
C ASP A 61 5.15 8.30 4.65
N GLY A 62 6.44 8.41 4.99
CA GLY A 62 7.14 7.50 5.91
C GLY A 62 7.60 6.18 5.27
N MET A 63 7.58 6.08 3.95
CA MET A 63 7.93 4.87 3.21
C MET A 63 9.06 5.11 2.22
N VAL A 64 10.02 4.19 2.18
CA VAL A 64 11.10 4.19 1.19
C VAL A 64 10.57 3.59 -0.10
N MET A 65 10.70 4.31 -1.21
CA MET A 65 10.25 3.85 -2.51
C MET A 65 11.01 4.48 -3.67
N SER A 66 10.76 4.01 -4.89
CA SER A 66 11.31 4.62 -6.09
C SER A 66 10.50 5.85 -6.50
N SER A 67 11.16 6.96 -6.80
CA SER A 67 10.57 8.14 -7.47
C SER A 67 9.26 8.65 -6.87
N ALA A 68 9.12 8.63 -5.55
CA ALA A 68 7.93 9.07 -4.85
C ALA A 68 6.65 8.29 -5.22
N GLY A 69 6.80 7.09 -5.80
CA GLY A 69 5.69 6.32 -6.40
C GLY A 69 5.14 6.91 -7.69
N ILE A 70 5.85 7.86 -8.31
CA ILE A 70 5.48 8.42 -9.61
C ILE A 70 5.81 7.40 -10.69
N ASP A 71 4.82 7.13 -11.54
CA ASP A 71 4.87 6.06 -12.53
C ASP A 71 4.55 6.60 -13.94
N GLU A 72 5.33 6.15 -14.92
CA GLU A 72 5.18 6.42 -16.35
C GLU A 72 4.49 5.26 -17.10
N SER A 73 4.50 4.06 -16.51
CA SER A 73 3.92 2.86 -17.09
C SER A 73 2.40 2.91 -17.07
N ASN A 74 1.77 2.36 -18.11
CA ASN A 74 0.31 2.35 -18.26
C ASN A 74 -0.34 3.75 -18.15
N ALA A 75 0.42 4.82 -18.43
CA ALA A 75 0.01 6.21 -18.24
C ALA A 75 -0.20 7.00 -19.55
N ASN A 76 -0.04 6.34 -20.71
CA ASN A 76 -0.27 6.92 -22.04
C ASN A 76 0.42 8.28 -22.26
N GLY A 77 1.75 8.32 -22.01
CA GLY A 77 2.56 9.52 -22.21
C GLY A 77 2.42 10.59 -21.12
N LYS A 78 1.85 10.24 -19.96
CA LYS A 78 1.75 11.09 -18.77
C LYS A 78 2.50 10.46 -17.59
N LEU A 79 2.63 11.23 -16.52
CA LEU A 79 2.96 10.73 -15.19
C LEU A 79 1.68 10.47 -14.41
N ILE A 80 1.67 9.42 -13.61
CA ILE A 80 0.67 9.17 -12.58
C ILE A 80 1.37 9.26 -11.23
N LEU A 81 0.87 10.12 -10.35
CA LEU A 81 1.39 10.27 -8.98
C LEU A 81 0.61 9.34 -8.04
N LEU A 82 1.06 9.19 -6.80
CA LEU A 82 0.26 8.52 -5.78
C LEU A 82 -1.04 9.28 -5.45
N PRO A 83 -2.06 8.59 -4.88
CA PRO A 83 -3.23 9.23 -4.30
C PRO A 83 -2.84 10.34 -3.30
N LYS A 84 -3.70 11.35 -3.14
CA LYS A 84 -3.48 12.47 -2.22
C LYS A 84 -3.38 12.00 -0.77
N ASP A 85 -4.21 11.04 -0.40
CA ASP A 85 -4.18 10.37 0.90
C ASP A 85 -4.72 8.93 0.78
N SER A 86 -3.83 7.95 0.71
CA SER A 86 -4.20 6.55 0.51
C SER A 86 -4.99 5.93 1.67
N PHE A 87 -4.78 6.38 2.91
CA PHE A 87 -5.57 5.92 4.05
C PHE A 87 -6.98 6.48 3.98
N LYS A 88 -7.12 7.77 3.63
CA LYS A 88 -8.43 8.39 3.45
C LYS A 88 -9.20 7.77 2.29
N ALA A 89 -8.52 7.49 1.18
CA ALA A 89 -9.11 6.79 0.05
C ALA A 89 -9.61 5.38 0.46
N ALA A 90 -8.79 4.60 1.19
CA ALA A 90 -9.21 3.29 1.70
C ALA A 90 -10.45 3.37 2.60
N GLU A 91 -10.48 4.35 3.51
CA GLU A 91 -11.60 4.59 4.42
C GLU A 91 -12.89 4.94 3.66
N MET A 92 -12.82 5.86 2.70
CA MET A 92 -13.96 6.26 1.89
C MET A 92 -14.51 5.10 1.05
N LEU A 93 -13.63 4.30 0.45
CA LEU A 93 -14.03 3.10 -0.29
C LEU A 93 -14.67 2.08 0.64
N ARG A 94 -14.09 1.84 1.82
CA ARG A 94 -14.67 0.93 2.81
C ARG A 94 -16.10 1.32 3.16
N TYR A 95 -16.34 2.58 3.55
CA TYR A 95 -17.68 3.04 3.94
C TYR A 95 -18.69 2.95 2.79
N SER A 96 -18.34 3.42 1.60
CA SER A 96 -19.24 3.41 0.44
C SER A 96 -19.61 1.99 0.01
N LEU A 97 -18.63 1.08 -0.01
CA LEU A 97 -18.84 -0.32 -0.40
C LEU A 97 -19.59 -1.09 0.67
N MET A 98 -19.30 -0.88 1.96
CA MET A 98 -20.08 -1.50 3.05
C MET A 98 -21.56 -1.12 2.96
N ALA A 99 -21.88 0.16 2.74
CA ALA A 99 -23.26 0.61 2.57
C ALA A 99 -23.92 -0.02 1.33
N ARG A 100 -23.20 -0.06 0.21
CA ARG A 100 -23.71 -0.59 -1.05
C ARG A 100 -23.99 -2.10 -1.02
N TYR A 101 -23.04 -2.89 -0.51
CA TYR A 101 -23.16 -4.35 -0.43
C TYR A 101 -23.83 -4.84 0.86
N ARG A 102 -24.19 -3.92 1.77
CA ARG A 102 -24.80 -4.22 3.09
C ARG A 102 -23.90 -5.10 3.96
N LEU A 103 -22.62 -4.76 4.00
CA LEU A 103 -21.60 -5.47 4.79
C LEU A 103 -21.43 -4.84 6.17
N THR A 104 -21.09 -5.67 7.14
CA THR A 104 -20.69 -5.27 8.49
C THR A 104 -19.17 -5.29 8.67
N LYS A 105 -18.46 -6.11 7.88
CA LYS A 105 -17.01 -6.24 7.89
C LYS A 105 -16.46 -6.18 6.48
N LEU A 106 -15.56 -5.23 6.25
CA LEU A 106 -14.82 -5.09 5.01
C LEU A 106 -13.46 -4.47 5.31
N GLY A 107 -12.40 -5.12 4.85
CA GLY A 107 -11.07 -4.53 4.77
C GLY A 107 -10.86 -3.91 3.40
N VAL A 108 -10.12 -2.81 3.34
CA VAL A 108 -9.67 -2.20 2.08
C VAL A 108 -8.18 -1.94 2.18
N ILE A 109 -7.41 -2.29 1.14
CA ILE A 109 -5.98 -1.99 1.01
C ILE A 109 -5.76 -1.26 -0.30
N ILE A 110 -5.05 -0.13 -0.25
CA ILE A 110 -4.49 0.55 -1.42
C ILE A 110 -3.04 0.11 -1.56
N THR A 111 -2.67 -0.42 -2.72
CA THR A 111 -1.34 -0.99 -2.96
C THR A 111 -0.53 -0.21 -3.98
N ASP A 112 0.78 -0.25 -3.84
CA ASP A 112 1.72 0.22 -4.85
C ASP A 112 2.90 -0.74 -4.95
N SER A 113 3.59 -0.72 -6.09
CA SER A 113 4.70 -1.61 -6.36
C SER A 113 5.99 -1.08 -5.72
N ARG A 114 6.74 -1.97 -5.06
CA ARG A 114 8.00 -1.63 -4.38
C ARG A 114 9.11 -2.61 -4.67
N VAL A 115 10.33 -2.10 -4.56
CA VAL A 115 11.56 -2.88 -4.56
C VAL A 115 12.11 -2.99 -3.14
N PHE A 116 12.78 -4.10 -2.85
CA PHE A 116 13.38 -4.37 -1.56
C PHE A 116 14.91 -4.41 -1.67
N PRO A 117 15.64 -3.95 -0.65
CA PRO A 117 17.10 -4.06 -0.65
C PRO A 117 17.56 -5.49 -0.94
N LEU A 118 18.50 -5.62 -1.87
CA LEU A 118 19.15 -6.89 -2.23
C LEU A 118 18.21 -7.97 -2.81
N ARG A 119 17.03 -7.58 -3.31
CA ARG A 119 16.10 -8.47 -4.02
C ARG A 119 15.81 -7.92 -5.41
N VAL A 120 15.85 -8.78 -6.43
CA VAL A 120 15.45 -8.45 -7.79
C VAL A 120 13.94 -8.65 -7.92
N GLY A 121 13.27 -7.73 -8.62
CA GLY A 121 11.84 -7.75 -8.86
C GLY A 121 11.06 -6.80 -7.95
N ALA A 122 9.96 -6.26 -8.47
CA ALA A 122 9.00 -5.51 -7.69
C ALA A 122 7.97 -6.45 -7.05
N MET A 123 7.38 -6.01 -5.94
CA MET A 123 6.25 -6.66 -5.28
C MET A 123 5.32 -5.62 -4.68
N GLY A 124 4.05 -5.99 -4.45
CA GLY A 124 3.08 -5.11 -3.82
C GLY A 124 3.40 -4.80 -2.36
N ALA A 125 3.18 -3.55 -1.96
CA ALA A 125 3.13 -3.10 -0.59
C ALA A 125 1.89 -2.23 -0.37
N ALA A 126 1.36 -2.20 0.84
CA ALA A 126 0.28 -1.32 1.23
C ALA A 126 0.81 0.12 1.40
N ILE A 127 0.09 1.08 0.82
CA ILE A 127 0.33 2.51 1.01
C ILE A 127 -0.80 3.19 1.81
N GLY A 128 -1.92 2.48 1.99
CA GLY A 128 -3.01 2.83 2.90
C GLY A 128 -3.97 1.66 3.05
N TYR A 129 -4.69 1.60 4.15
CA TYR A 129 -5.68 0.56 4.41
C TYR A 129 -6.73 1.02 5.42
N ALA A 130 -7.84 0.30 5.48
CA ALA A 130 -8.96 0.55 6.37
C ALA A 130 -9.65 -0.76 6.77
N GLY A 131 -10.25 -0.80 7.96
CA GLY A 131 -11.16 -1.85 8.37
C GLY A 131 -10.57 -3.00 9.18
N PHE A 132 -9.28 -2.98 9.48
CA PHE A 132 -8.60 -3.98 10.30
C PHE A 132 -7.30 -3.43 10.87
N HIS A 133 -6.79 -4.07 11.93
CA HIS A 133 -5.49 -3.75 12.50
C HIS A 133 -4.33 -4.15 11.57
N GLY A 134 -3.40 -3.24 11.32
CA GLY A 134 -2.26 -3.47 10.43
C GLY A 134 -1.24 -4.44 11.00
N LEU A 135 -1.12 -4.52 12.32
CA LEU A 135 -0.22 -5.44 13.00
C LEU A 135 -0.96 -6.55 13.75
N LYS A 136 -0.53 -7.79 13.53
CA LYS A 136 -0.80 -8.88 14.46
C LYS A 136 0.34 -8.98 15.46
N ASP A 137 0.08 -8.62 16.71
CA ASP A 137 1.08 -8.62 17.77
C ASP A 137 1.18 -9.97 18.47
N TYR A 138 2.33 -10.62 18.36
CA TYR A 138 2.59 -11.89 19.03
C TYR A 138 3.33 -11.71 20.35
N ARG A 139 3.76 -10.50 20.70
CA ARG A 139 4.55 -10.27 21.92
C ARG A 139 3.76 -10.67 23.16
N GLY A 140 4.43 -11.36 24.07
CA GLY A 140 3.84 -11.90 25.30
C GLY A 140 3.07 -13.21 25.12
N THR A 141 2.73 -13.61 23.90
CA THR A 141 2.09 -14.92 23.62
C THR A 141 3.12 -16.06 23.64
N PRO A 142 2.73 -17.28 24.03
CA PRO A 142 3.61 -18.45 23.97
C PRO A 142 3.81 -18.93 22.53
N ASP A 143 5.03 -19.35 22.21
CA ASP A 143 5.31 -20.18 21.04
C ASP A 143 4.84 -21.64 21.25
N ILE A 144 5.05 -22.49 20.25
CA ILE A 144 4.65 -23.91 20.30
C ILE A 144 5.37 -24.73 21.38
N PHE A 145 6.37 -24.17 22.07
CA PHE A 145 7.10 -24.78 23.19
C PHE A 145 6.90 -23.99 24.49
N GLY A 146 5.93 -23.07 24.55
CA GLY A 146 5.60 -22.28 25.74
C GLY A 146 6.54 -21.10 26.00
N ARG A 147 7.50 -20.79 25.12
CA ARG A 147 8.39 -19.62 25.30
C ARG A 147 7.64 -18.35 24.90
N LYS A 148 7.73 -17.31 25.72
CA LYS A 148 7.09 -16.02 25.42
C LYS A 148 7.81 -15.32 24.26
N ILE A 149 7.08 -14.99 23.21
CA ILE A 149 7.56 -14.19 22.09
C ILE A 149 7.83 -12.76 22.56
N GLN A 150 8.97 -12.18 22.18
CA GLN A 150 9.42 -10.86 22.67
C GLN A 150 9.25 -9.73 21.66
N ILE A 151 9.44 -10.00 20.36
CA ILE A 151 9.59 -8.96 19.33
C ILE A 151 8.56 -9.08 18.21
N THR A 152 8.17 -10.31 17.85
CA THR A 152 7.46 -10.61 16.61
C THR A 152 6.11 -9.88 16.51
N ARG A 153 5.97 -9.13 15.42
CA ARG A 153 4.73 -8.53 14.94
C ARG A 153 4.64 -8.81 13.46
N SER A 154 3.48 -9.24 12.98
CA SER A 154 3.27 -9.49 11.54
C SER A 154 2.64 -8.26 10.91
N ASN A 155 3.25 -7.76 9.83
CA ASN A 155 2.68 -6.72 8.97
C ASN A 155 1.66 -7.37 8.02
N VAL A 156 0.39 -7.34 8.43
CA VAL A 156 -0.72 -8.00 7.73
C VAL A 156 -1.03 -7.35 6.38
N PRO A 157 -1.18 -6.01 6.24
CA PRO A 157 -1.56 -5.41 4.98
C PRO A 157 -0.48 -5.56 3.90
N ASP A 158 0.81 -5.49 4.25
CA ASP A 158 1.87 -5.73 3.26
C ASP A 158 1.92 -7.19 2.79
N ALA A 159 1.67 -8.15 3.70
CA ALA A 159 1.61 -9.56 3.32
C ALA A 159 0.44 -9.84 2.34
N LEU A 160 -0.73 -9.26 2.60
CA LEU A 160 -1.90 -9.36 1.72
C LEU A 160 -1.68 -8.60 0.40
N ALA A 161 -1.07 -7.41 0.45
CA ALA A 161 -0.72 -6.62 -0.72
C ALA A 161 0.21 -7.38 -1.66
N ALA A 162 1.24 -8.03 -1.12
CA ALA A 162 2.18 -8.83 -1.90
C ALA A 162 1.48 -9.98 -2.66
N ALA A 163 0.59 -10.71 -1.98
CA ALA A 163 -0.18 -11.79 -2.59
C ALA A 163 -1.16 -11.28 -3.65
N ALA A 164 -1.87 -10.18 -3.37
CA ALA A 164 -2.82 -9.59 -4.30
C ALA A 164 -2.12 -9.05 -5.56
N VAL A 165 -1.04 -8.28 -5.41
CA VAL A 165 -0.32 -7.69 -6.55
C VAL A 165 0.29 -8.77 -7.44
N HIS A 166 0.73 -9.90 -6.89
CA HIS A 166 1.13 -11.05 -7.70
C HIS A 166 0.01 -11.54 -8.66
N LEU A 167 -1.25 -11.56 -8.20
CA LEU A 167 -2.40 -11.96 -9.00
C LEU A 167 -2.91 -10.85 -9.95
N MET A 168 -2.76 -9.59 -9.54
CA MET A 168 -3.07 -8.41 -10.35
C MET A 168 -2.13 -8.28 -11.55
N GLY A 169 -0.85 -8.64 -11.35
CA GLY A 169 0.22 -8.43 -12.32
C GLY A 169 0.79 -7.02 -12.27
N GLU A 170 1.96 -6.85 -12.88
CA GLU A 170 2.72 -5.59 -12.93
C GLU A 170 2.77 -5.01 -14.35
N GLY A 171 2.06 -5.63 -15.30
CA GLY A 171 2.11 -5.31 -16.73
C GLY A 171 0.77 -4.78 -17.25
N SER A 172 0.28 -5.40 -18.32
CA SER A 172 -0.92 -5.00 -19.04
C SER A 172 -2.12 -5.92 -18.77
N GLU A 173 -2.12 -6.67 -17.67
CA GLU A 173 -3.17 -7.63 -17.32
C GLU A 173 -4.52 -6.95 -17.05
N GLN A 174 -4.51 -5.65 -16.73
CA GLN A 174 -5.69 -4.85 -16.45
C GLN A 174 -6.55 -5.41 -15.29
N ARG A 175 -5.89 -5.89 -14.23
CA ARG A 175 -6.54 -6.40 -13.02
C ARG A 175 -6.25 -5.49 -11.82
N PRO A 176 -6.84 -4.29 -11.74
CA PRO A 176 -6.51 -3.32 -10.68
C PRO A 176 -7.17 -3.63 -9.33
N LEU A 177 -7.98 -4.68 -9.25
CA LEU A 177 -8.77 -5.08 -8.09
C LEU A 177 -8.51 -6.56 -7.78
N CYS A 178 -8.40 -6.90 -6.49
CA CYS A 178 -8.30 -8.27 -6.00
C CYS A 178 -9.14 -8.39 -4.73
N VAL A 179 -9.90 -9.47 -4.58
CA VAL A 179 -10.66 -9.77 -3.37
C VAL A 179 -9.99 -10.94 -2.67
N ILE A 180 -9.69 -10.76 -1.39
CA ILE A 180 -9.17 -11.81 -0.53
C ILE A 180 -10.26 -12.20 0.45
N GLU A 181 -10.72 -13.43 0.36
CA GLU A 181 -11.63 -14.04 1.31
C GLU A 181 -10.82 -14.76 2.40
N ASP A 182 -11.38 -14.88 3.61
CA ASP A 182 -10.75 -15.57 4.74
C ASP A 182 -9.33 -15.07 5.10
N ALA A 183 -9.08 -13.76 4.94
CA ALA A 183 -7.76 -13.13 5.09
C ALA A 183 -7.15 -13.16 6.52
N GLN A 184 -7.83 -13.76 7.51
CA GLN A 184 -7.42 -13.84 8.92
C GLN A 184 -6.98 -12.49 9.53
N VAL A 185 -7.77 -11.44 9.28
CA VAL A 185 -7.54 -10.11 9.83
C VAL A 185 -8.38 -9.85 11.08
N GLU A 186 -7.87 -9.02 11.98
CA GLU A 186 -8.65 -8.51 13.12
C GLU A 186 -9.38 -7.23 12.70
N PHE A 187 -10.67 -7.36 12.37
CA PHE A 187 -11.49 -6.24 11.91
C PHE A 187 -11.61 -5.15 12.98
N SER A 188 -11.52 -3.90 12.53
CA SER A 188 -11.58 -2.71 13.38
C SER A 188 -12.19 -1.54 12.62
N ASP A 189 -12.95 -0.70 13.33
CA ASP A 189 -13.55 0.49 12.73
C ASP A 189 -12.59 1.66 12.59
N SER A 190 -11.48 1.62 13.33
CA SER A 190 -10.44 2.64 13.30
C SER A 190 -9.09 2.03 12.96
N VAL A 191 -8.33 2.72 12.10
CA VAL A 191 -6.94 2.36 11.80
C VAL A 191 -6.02 3.43 12.35
N ASP A 192 -4.97 3.03 13.06
CA ASP A 192 -3.86 3.92 13.39
C ASP A 192 -2.92 4.00 12.19
N ARG A 193 -2.91 5.16 11.53
CA ARG A 193 -2.06 5.43 10.35
C ARG A 193 -0.56 5.31 10.63
N ASN A 194 -0.17 5.34 11.90
CA ASN A 194 1.22 5.24 12.33
C ASN A 194 1.61 3.84 12.82
N GLU A 195 0.69 2.86 12.87
CA GLU A 195 0.99 1.55 13.46
C GLU A 195 2.06 0.77 12.67
N LEU A 196 2.17 1.02 11.36
CA LEU A 196 3.22 0.45 10.49
C LEU A 196 4.44 1.35 10.34
N ARG A 197 4.41 2.57 10.87
CA ARG A 197 5.49 3.53 10.71
C ARG A 197 6.56 3.30 11.77
N ILE A 198 7.80 3.38 11.32
CA ILE A 198 8.98 3.40 12.18
C ILE A 198 9.88 4.54 11.71
N SER A 199 10.48 5.25 12.66
CA SER A 199 11.42 6.32 12.32
C SER A 199 12.71 5.70 11.78
N ALA A 200 13.39 6.38 10.85
CA ALA A 200 14.69 5.94 10.38
C ALA A 200 15.74 5.80 11.50
N ALA A 201 15.54 6.50 12.63
CA ALA A 201 16.41 6.42 13.80
C ALA A 201 16.18 5.15 14.64
N ASP A 202 14.99 4.55 14.57
CA ASP A 202 14.61 3.34 15.31
C ASP A 202 14.55 2.09 14.41
N ASP A 203 14.65 2.28 13.09
CA ASP A 203 14.59 1.22 12.08
C ASP A 203 15.85 0.33 12.13
N LEU A 204 15.68 -0.96 11.88
CA LEU A 204 16.78 -1.93 11.73
C LEU A 204 17.79 -1.48 10.65
N TYR A 205 17.31 -0.80 9.61
CA TYR A 205 18.11 -0.26 8.52
C TYR A 205 18.74 1.09 8.82
N LYS A 206 18.67 1.61 10.05
CA LYS A 206 19.34 2.86 10.48
C LYS A 206 20.77 3.01 9.95
N PRO A 207 21.66 1.99 10.02
CA PRO A 207 23.02 2.13 9.50
C PRO A 207 23.08 2.46 8.01
N LEU A 208 22.09 2.03 7.22
CA LEU A 208 21.99 2.40 5.80
C LEU A 208 21.55 3.86 5.65
N PHE A 209 20.57 4.31 6.44
CA PHE A 209 20.09 5.70 6.39
C PHE A 209 21.17 6.71 6.81
N ASP A 210 22.02 6.38 7.77
CA ASP A 210 23.11 7.26 8.21
C ASP A 210 24.18 7.47 7.12
N THR A 211 24.38 6.48 6.24
CA THR A 211 25.36 6.56 5.14
C THR A 211 24.87 7.37 3.94
N LEU A 212 23.60 7.77 3.92
CA LEU A 212 22.99 8.57 2.85
C LEU A 212 23.11 10.08 3.06
N LYS A 213 23.86 10.52 4.09
CA LYS A 213 24.15 11.93 4.37
C LYS A 213 25.24 12.50 3.48
#